data_AF-A0A173VR91-F1
#
_entry.id   AF-A0A173VR91-F1
#
_cell.length_a   1.000
_cell.length_b   1.000
_cell.length_c   1.000
_cell.angle_alpha   90.00
_cell.angle_beta   90.00
_cell.angle_gamma   90.00
#
_symmetry.space_group_name_H-M   'P 1'
#
loop_
_entity.id
_entity.type
_entity.pdbx_description
1 polymer ?
#
loop_
_entity_poly.entity_id
_entity_poly.type
_entity_poly.pdbx_seq_one_letter_code
_entity_poly.pdbx_strand_id
1 'polypeptide(L)'
;MCGNGNLQAPAHFLSFPNGNTRNAPDSFPLPLCKNSADKVLHTENDLLTKKKELESKIATKEEEIRTLKARLSNIVRQHEFATVQDFYTAFYTAQRAFDAYQKERSKWEEAYGEKVTPKFETIHDKIKRYQEKSDNQNANRPYQSVNAP
;
A
#
# COMPACT_ATOMS: atom_id res chain seq x y z
N MET A 1 -38.83 35.07 28.03
CA MET A 1 -39.73 35.13 29.20
C MET A 1 -39.21 34.18 30.27
N CYS A 2 -38.67 34.72 31.36
CA CYS A 2 -38.40 34.14 32.69
C CYS A 2 -38.19 35.40 33.56
N GLY A 3 -38.82 35.71 34.69
CA GLY A 3 -39.75 35.05 35.60
C GLY A 3 -39.56 35.80 36.92
N ASN A 4 -40.54 36.62 37.32
CA ASN A 4 -40.51 37.46 38.52
C ASN A 4 -40.51 36.62 39.80
N GLY A 5 -39.58 36.88 40.72
CA GLY A 5 -39.56 36.35 42.08
C GLY A 5 -39.59 37.50 43.09
N ASN A 6 -40.77 37.70 43.69
CA ASN A 6 -41.05 38.64 44.76
C ASN A 6 -40.51 38.06 46.09
N LEU A 7 -39.65 38.78 46.81
CA LEU A 7 -39.28 38.41 48.17
C LEU A 7 -39.36 39.64 49.09
N GLN A 8 -40.47 39.65 49.83
CA GLN A 8 -40.80 40.53 50.94
C GLN A 8 -39.69 40.52 52.00
N ALA A 9 -39.19 41.69 52.40
CA ALA A 9 -38.38 41.85 53.61
C ALA A 9 -39.03 42.88 54.55
N PRO A 10 -39.05 42.64 55.87
CA PRO A 10 -39.87 43.39 56.82
C PRO A 10 -39.25 44.72 57.23
N ALA A 11 -40.12 45.72 57.40
CA ALA A 11 -39.77 47.03 57.93
C ALA A 11 -39.38 46.92 59.41
N HIS A 12 -38.09 47.10 59.72
CA HIS A 12 -37.64 47.44 61.07
C HIS A 12 -36.96 48.80 61.06
N PHE A 13 -37.63 49.70 61.77
CA PHE A 13 -37.27 51.06 62.12
C PHE A 13 -36.05 51.07 63.03
N LEU A 14 -34.95 51.74 62.64
CA LEU A 14 -33.93 52.20 63.57
C LEU A 14 -33.43 53.60 63.15
N SER A 15 -33.46 54.49 64.15
CA SER A 15 -33.20 55.93 64.13
C SER A 15 -31.87 56.35 63.51
N PHE A 16 -31.86 57.52 62.86
CA PHE A 16 -30.65 58.28 62.56
C PHE A 16 -30.17 59.08 63.78
N PRO A 17 -28.88 59.07 64.11
CA PRO A 17 -28.21 60.25 64.61
C PRO A 17 -27.34 60.88 63.52
N ASN A 18 -27.60 62.16 63.33
CA ASN A 18 -26.80 63.18 62.68
C ASN A 18 -25.35 63.20 63.23
N GLY A 19 -24.32 63.25 62.37
CA GLY A 19 -22.94 63.44 62.85
C GLY A 19 -21.80 63.05 61.89
N ASN A 20 -21.54 63.92 60.92
CA ASN A 20 -20.24 64.36 60.41
C ASN A 20 -19.06 63.36 60.14
N THR A 21 -18.65 63.40 58.86
CA THR A 21 -17.27 63.32 58.32
C THR A 21 -16.44 62.04 58.40
N ARG A 22 -15.94 61.70 57.19
CA ARG A 22 -14.70 60.97 56.86
C ARG A 22 -14.81 59.45 57.00
N ASN A 23 -15.15 58.79 55.89
CA ASN A 23 -14.22 58.06 55.02
C ASN A 23 -15.05 57.53 53.84
N ALA A 24 -14.67 57.85 52.60
CA ALA A 24 -15.27 57.19 51.44
C ALA A 24 -14.92 55.70 51.56
N PRO A 25 -15.89 54.77 51.60
CA PRO A 25 -15.57 53.36 51.51
C PRO A 25 -14.93 53.13 50.15
N ASP A 26 -13.74 52.53 50.16
CA ASP A 26 -13.03 52.11 48.95
C ASP A 26 -14.03 51.52 47.96
N SER A 27 -14.04 52.12 46.77
CA SER A 27 -14.83 51.65 45.63
C SER A 27 -14.59 50.15 45.48
N PHE A 28 -15.56 49.33 45.87
CA PHE A 28 -15.54 47.91 45.58
C PHE A 28 -15.26 47.74 44.08
N PRO A 29 -14.23 46.97 43.67
CA PRO A 29 -13.99 46.75 42.26
C PRO A 29 -15.25 46.12 41.67
N LEU A 30 -15.91 46.83 40.75
CA LEU A 30 -16.99 46.23 39.98
C LEU A 30 -16.42 44.96 39.35
N PRO A 31 -17.08 43.79 39.49
CA PRO A 31 -16.61 42.57 38.85
C PRO A 31 -16.62 42.86 37.36
N LEU A 32 -15.43 42.93 36.77
CA LEU A 32 -15.26 43.12 35.34
C LEU A 32 -15.95 41.91 34.69
N CYS A 33 -17.18 42.09 34.21
CA CYS A 33 -17.87 41.07 33.45
C CYS A 33 -17.05 40.85 32.20
N LYS A 34 -16.21 39.81 32.17
CA LYS A 34 -15.51 39.37 30.96
C LYS A 34 -16.56 39.22 29.88
N ASN A 35 -16.54 40.17 28.96
CA ASN A 35 -17.53 40.39 27.93
C ASN A 35 -17.39 39.26 26.90
N SER A 36 -18.53 38.76 26.42
CA SER A 36 -18.58 37.66 25.43
C SER A 36 -17.67 37.90 24.23
N ALA A 37 -17.40 39.16 23.88
CA ALA A 37 -16.50 39.57 22.81
C ALA A 37 -15.05 39.07 23.00
N ASP A 38 -14.49 39.10 24.21
CA ASP A 38 -13.11 38.67 24.46
C ASP A 38 -12.95 37.16 24.25
N LYS A 39 -13.99 36.38 24.59
CA LYS A 39 -14.02 34.93 24.31
C LYS A 39 -14.14 34.64 22.81
N VAL A 40 -14.95 35.42 22.09
CA VAL A 40 -15.11 35.26 20.63
C VAL A 40 -13.80 35.60 19.92
N LEU A 41 -13.16 36.72 20.26
CA LEU A 41 -11.88 37.13 19.69
C LEU A 41 -10.76 36.11 19.97
N HIS A 42 -10.70 35.53 21.17
CA HIS A 42 -9.72 34.49 21.47
C HIS A 42 -9.94 33.23 20.61
N THR A 43 -11.20 32.86 20.39
CA THR A 43 -11.59 31.68 19.60
C THR A 43 -11.32 31.88 18.10
N GLU A 44 -11.60 33.07 17.56
CA GLU A 44 -11.33 33.40 16.16
C GLU A 44 -9.82 33.42 15.85
N ASN A 45 -9.01 33.94 16.76
CA ASN A 45 -7.55 33.93 16.61
C ASN A 45 -6.96 32.51 16.70
N ASP A 46 -7.50 31.65 17.57
CA ASP A 46 -7.12 30.24 17.65
C ASP A 46 -7.49 29.49 16.35
N LEU A 47 -8.69 29.72 15.82
CA LEU A 47 -9.15 29.17 14.55
C LEU A 47 -8.25 29.63 13.38
N LEU A 48 -7.89 30.91 13.35
CA LEU A 48 -7.01 31.49 12.33
C LEU A 48 -5.60 30.89 12.39
N THR A 49 -5.09 30.63 13.60
CA THR A 49 -3.78 30.01 13.80
C THR A 49 -3.78 28.56 13.32
N LYS A 50 -4.81 27.78 13.68
CA LYS A 50 -5.00 26.40 13.21
C LYS A 50 -5.14 26.32 11.69
N LYS A 51 -5.87 27.27 11.09
CA LYS A 51 -6.00 27.36 9.62
C LYS A 51 -4.64 27.54 8.95
N LYS A 52 -3.83 28.50 9.41
CA LYS A 52 -2.49 28.74 8.85
C LYS A 52 -1.57 27.54 9.03
N GLU A 53 -1.66 26.84 10.16
CA GLU A 53 -0.88 25.62 10.39
C GLU A 53 -1.26 24.51 9.39
N LEU A 54 -2.55 24.31 9.14
CA LEU A 54 -3.02 23.34 8.14
C LEU A 54 -2.59 23.72 6.73
N GLU A 55 -2.71 24.99 6.34
CA GLU A 55 -2.26 25.49 5.04
C GLU A 55 -0.74 25.26 4.85
N SER A 56 0.05 25.51 5.88
CA SER A 56 1.50 25.24 5.86
C SER A 56 1.82 23.75 5.69
N LYS A 57 1.09 22.87 6.39
CA LYS A 57 1.22 21.41 6.26
C LYS A 57 0.85 20.93 4.85
N ILE A 58 -0.20 21.51 4.25
CA ILE A 58 -0.61 21.20 2.87
C ILE A 58 0.50 21.61 1.91
N ALA A 59 0.99 22.85 2.00
CA ALA A 59 2.05 23.35 1.13
C ALA A 59 3.33 22.49 1.23
N THR A 60 3.68 22.06 2.45
CA THR A 60 4.81 21.16 2.68
C THR A 60 4.62 19.81 1.98
N LYS A 61 3.43 19.19 2.13
CA LYS A 61 3.11 17.91 1.50
C LYS A 61 3.07 18.01 -0.03
N GLU A 62 2.59 19.11 -0.57
CA GLU A 62 2.60 19.34 -2.02
C GLU A 62 4.04 19.41 -2.57
N GLU A 63 4.96 20.05 -1.84
CA GLU A 63 6.37 20.10 -2.25
C GLU A 63 7.05 18.73 -2.17
N GLU A 64 6.77 17.95 -1.13
CA GLU A 64 7.24 16.56 -1.03
C GLU A 64 6.76 15.73 -2.23
N ILE A 65 5.48 15.84 -2.60
CA ILE A 65 4.91 15.14 -3.76
C ILE A 65 5.60 15.58 -5.05
N ARG A 66 5.80 16.89 -5.25
CA ARG A 66 6.51 17.42 -6.44
C ARG A 66 7.92 16.86 -6.53
N THR A 67 8.66 16.87 -5.42
CA THR A 67 10.04 16.35 -5.35
C THR A 67 10.09 14.85 -5.66
N LEU A 68 9.20 14.05 -5.07
CA LEU A 68 9.15 12.61 -5.32
C LEU A 68 8.81 12.29 -6.79
N LYS A 69 7.86 13.03 -7.37
CA LYS A 69 7.50 12.90 -8.80
C LYS A 69 8.67 13.22 -9.71
N ALA A 70 9.42 14.29 -9.42
CA ALA A 70 10.59 14.68 -10.18
C ALA A 70 11.72 13.63 -10.09
N ARG A 71 12.00 13.11 -8.88
CA ARG A 71 13.00 12.05 -8.67
C ARG A 71 12.65 10.79 -9.45
N LEU A 72 11.39 10.34 -9.40
CA LEU A 72 10.93 9.17 -10.14
C LEU A 72 11.08 9.36 -11.66
N SER A 73 10.64 10.51 -12.17
CA SER A 73 10.78 10.83 -13.60
C SER A 73 12.24 10.85 -14.04
N ASN A 74 13.14 11.36 -13.20
CA ASN A 74 14.57 11.38 -13.48
C ASN A 74 15.16 9.97 -13.59
N ILE A 75 14.82 9.07 -12.66
CA ILE A 75 15.26 7.66 -12.70
C ILE A 75 14.76 6.96 -13.97
N VAL A 76 13.49 7.15 -14.31
CA VAL A 76 12.89 6.54 -15.50
C VAL A 76 13.60 6.99 -16.78
N ARG A 77 13.93 8.27 -16.88
CA ARG A 77 14.70 8.82 -18.01
C ARG A 77 16.15 8.30 -18.06
N GLN A 78 16.77 8.04 -16.92
CA GLN A 78 18.12 7.45 -16.86
C GLN A 78 18.15 6.02 -17.41
N HIS A 79 17.02 5.31 -17.36
CA HIS A 79 16.88 3.98 -17.94
C HIS A 79 16.35 4.00 -19.40
N GLU A 80 16.55 5.11 -20.11
CA GLU A 80 16.20 5.30 -21.53
C GLU A 80 14.69 5.24 -21.85
N PHE A 81 13.83 5.18 -20.83
CA PHE A 81 12.38 5.24 -21.03
C PHE A 81 11.91 6.69 -21.11
N ALA A 82 11.18 7.02 -22.18
CA ALA A 82 10.62 8.35 -22.39
C ALA A 82 9.57 8.70 -21.32
N THR A 83 8.79 7.71 -20.90
CA THR A 83 7.78 7.86 -19.85
C THR A 83 7.79 6.69 -18.87
N VAL A 84 7.22 6.91 -17.67
CA VAL A 84 7.05 5.83 -16.67
C VAL A 84 6.16 4.71 -17.22
N GLN A 85 5.21 5.06 -18.09
CA GLN A 85 4.32 4.12 -18.75
C GLN A 85 5.08 3.17 -19.69
N ASP A 86 6.08 3.69 -20.42
CA ASP A 86 6.91 2.87 -21.32
C ASP A 86 7.72 1.85 -20.54
N PHE A 87 8.28 2.27 -19.39
CA PHE A 87 8.95 1.36 -18.46
C PHE A 87 8.02 0.23 -17.99
N TYR A 88 6.81 0.56 -17.52
CA TYR A 88 5.86 -0.46 -17.09
C TYR A 88 5.45 -1.41 -18.22
N THR A 89 5.24 -0.88 -19.43
CA THR A 89 4.90 -1.69 -20.61
C THR A 89 6.01 -2.70 -20.93
N ALA A 90 7.26 -2.24 -20.99
CA ALA A 90 8.41 -3.09 -21.26
C ALA A 90 8.62 -4.14 -20.15
N PHE A 91 8.50 -3.73 -18.89
CA PHE A 91 8.62 -4.61 -17.73
C PHE A 91 7.58 -5.75 -17.77
N TYR A 92 6.30 -5.43 -17.95
CA TYR A 92 5.25 -6.46 -18.00
C TYR A 92 5.35 -7.35 -19.24
N THR A 93 5.89 -6.83 -20.34
CA THR A 93 6.16 -7.63 -21.53
C THR A 93 7.25 -8.65 -21.25
N ALA A 94 8.37 -8.21 -20.65
CA ALA A 94 9.47 -9.10 -20.26
C ALA A 94 9.03 -10.13 -19.21
N GLN A 95 8.23 -9.71 -18.23
CA GLN A 95 7.68 -10.60 -17.20
C GLN A 95 6.83 -11.71 -17.81
N ARG A 96 5.90 -11.38 -18.73
CA ARG A 96 5.09 -12.40 -19.42
C ARG A 96 5.93 -13.36 -20.24
N ALA A 97 6.96 -12.86 -20.93
CA ALA A 97 7.86 -13.71 -21.71
C ALA A 97 8.63 -14.67 -20.79
N PHE A 98 9.10 -14.19 -19.65
CA PHE A 98 9.77 -15.00 -18.64
C PHE A 98 8.84 -16.06 -18.04
N ASP A 99 7.61 -15.69 -17.69
CA ASP A 99 6.61 -16.62 -17.16
C ASP A 99 6.25 -17.70 -18.19
N ALA A 100 6.12 -17.33 -19.47
CA ALA A 100 5.90 -18.26 -20.57
C ALA A 100 7.09 -19.23 -20.74
N TYR A 101 8.32 -18.71 -20.70
CA TYR A 101 9.53 -19.53 -20.75
C TYR A 101 9.62 -20.51 -19.57
N GLN A 102 9.37 -20.04 -18.36
CA GLN A 102 9.33 -20.88 -17.15
C GLN A 102 8.35 -22.05 -17.31
N LYS A 103 7.15 -21.76 -17.84
CA LYS A 103 6.13 -22.79 -18.09
C LYS A 103 6.59 -23.82 -19.12
N GLU A 104 7.16 -23.38 -20.23
CA GLU A 104 7.69 -24.31 -21.25
C GLU A 104 8.88 -25.12 -20.73
N ARG A 105 9.75 -24.51 -19.91
CA ARG A 105 10.84 -25.22 -19.24
C ARG A 105 10.31 -26.31 -18.30
N SER A 106 9.27 -26.02 -17.51
CA SER A 106 8.63 -27.03 -16.66
C SER A 106 8.06 -28.19 -17.47
N LYS A 107 7.37 -27.91 -18.60
CA LYS A 107 6.86 -28.96 -19.49
C LYS A 107 7.97 -29.81 -20.09
N TRP A 108 9.07 -29.18 -20.52
CA TRP A 108 10.21 -29.88 -21.07
C TRP A 108 10.87 -30.79 -20.03
N GLU A 109 11.01 -30.30 -18.79
CA GLU A 109 11.51 -31.09 -17.67
C GLU A 109 10.60 -32.28 -17.31
N GLU A 110 9.27 -32.10 -17.36
CA GLU A 110 8.32 -33.20 -17.16
C GLU A 110 8.37 -34.27 -18.27
N ALA A 111 8.59 -33.85 -19.51
CA ALA A 111 8.58 -34.75 -20.67
C ALA A 111 9.93 -35.43 -20.92
N TYR A 112 11.04 -34.77 -20.56
CA TYR A 112 12.40 -35.20 -20.94
C TYR A 112 13.44 -35.03 -19.84
N GLY A 113 13.09 -34.48 -18.68
CA GLY A 113 14.00 -34.31 -17.55
C GLY A 113 14.46 -35.65 -16.99
N GLU A 114 15.52 -35.61 -16.17
CA GLU A 114 16.30 -36.77 -15.71
C GLU A 114 15.47 -37.90 -15.05
N LYS A 115 14.25 -37.59 -14.58
CA LYS A 115 13.31 -38.52 -13.94
C LYS A 115 12.46 -39.32 -14.92
N VAL A 116 12.35 -38.88 -16.17
CA VAL A 116 11.76 -39.67 -17.24
C VAL A 116 12.82 -40.68 -17.62
N THR A 117 12.87 -41.82 -16.93
CA THR A 117 13.59 -43.00 -17.44
C THR A 117 12.97 -43.29 -18.79
N PRO A 118 13.67 -42.97 -19.90
CA PRO A 118 13.13 -43.31 -21.18
C PRO A 118 13.11 -44.84 -21.15
N LYS A 119 11.96 -45.47 -21.42
CA LYS A 119 11.97 -46.86 -21.90
C LYS A 119 12.56 -46.86 -23.32
N PHE A 120 13.74 -46.29 -23.48
CA PHE A 120 14.56 -46.51 -24.64
C PHE A 120 15.01 -47.93 -24.50
N GLU A 121 14.52 -48.75 -25.42
CA GLU A 121 15.09 -50.04 -25.67
C GLU A 121 16.61 -49.89 -25.76
N THR A 122 17.33 -50.59 -24.89
CA THR A 122 18.78 -50.50 -24.88
C THR A 122 19.31 -51.08 -26.19
N ILE A 123 20.49 -50.65 -26.62
CA ILE A 123 21.16 -51.25 -27.78
C ILE A 123 21.28 -52.77 -27.59
N HIS A 124 21.47 -53.21 -26.34
CA HIS A 124 21.50 -54.63 -25.98
C HIS A 124 20.17 -55.34 -26.27
N ASP A 125 19.04 -54.78 -25.82
CA ASP A 125 17.71 -55.34 -26.11
C ASP A 125 17.46 -55.44 -27.62
N LYS A 126 17.88 -54.41 -28.37
CA LYS A 126 17.73 -54.37 -29.82
C LYS A 126 18.56 -55.44 -30.52
N ILE A 127 19.83 -55.60 -30.11
CA ILE A 127 20.72 -56.65 -30.62
C ILE A 127 20.13 -58.03 -30.32
N LYS A 128 19.67 -58.25 -29.08
CA LYS A 128 19.08 -59.52 -28.65
C LYS A 128 17.87 -59.90 -29.51
N ARG A 129 16.95 -58.96 -29.76
CA ARG A 129 15.78 -59.23 -30.63
C ARG A 129 16.17 -59.58 -32.06
N TYR A 130 17.21 -58.96 -32.62
CA TYR A 130 17.68 -59.31 -33.97
C TYR A 130 18.32 -60.69 -34.02
N GLN A 131 19.09 -61.06 -33.00
CA GLN A 131 19.66 -62.41 -32.87
C GLN A 131 18.57 -63.47 -32.75
N GLU A 132 17.61 -63.29 -31.84
CA GLU A 132 16.49 -64.21 -31.67
C GLU A 132 15.68 -64.37 -32.96
N LYS A 133 15.50 -63.29 -33.73
CA LYS A 133 14.81 -63.33 -35.02
C LYS A 133 15.62 -64.09 -36.07
N SER A 134 16.93 -63.89 -36.14
CA SER A 134 17.83 -64.63 -37.02
C SER A 134 17.85 -66.12 -36.69
N ASP A 135 17.96 -66.46 -35.41
CA ASP A 135 18.05 -67.83 -34.93
C ASP A 135 16.72 -68.57 -35.15
N ASN A 136 15.58 -67.93 -34.89
CA ASN A 136 14.27 -68.49 -35.22
C ASN A 136 14.09 -68.68 -36.73
N GLN A 137 14.54 -67.74 -37.55
CA GLN A 137 14.50 -67.90 -39.00
C GLN A 137 15.39 -69.05 -39.47
N ASN A 138 16.58 -69.20 -38.89
CA ASN A 138 17.51 -70.28 -39.21
C ASN A 138 16.99 -71.65 -38.77
N ALA A 139 16.45 -71.75 -37.55
CA ALA A 139 15.86 -72.97 -37.02
C ALA A 139 14.63 -73.43 -37.82
N ASN A 140 13.91 -72.48 -38.44
CA ASN A 140 12.77 -72.77 -39.32
C ASN A 140 13.13 -72.83 -40.81
N ARG A 141 14.42 -72.81 -41.19
CA ARG A 141 14.80 -73.03 -42.60
C ARG A 141 14.54 -74.48 -42.99
N PRO A 142 13.82 -74.74 -44.10
CA PRO A 142 13.76 -76.07 -44.68
C PRO A 142 15.17 -76.52 -45.06
N TYR A 143 15.56 -77.74 -44.70
CA TYR A 143 16.79 -78.38 -45.16
C TYR A 143 16.82 -78.36 -46.70
N GLN A 144 17.67 -77.52 -47.30
CA GLN A 144 17.93 -77.57 -48.72
C GLN A 144 19.14 -78.49 -48.94
N SER A 145 18.85 -79.73 -49.32
CA SER A 145 19.84 -80.68 -49.82
C SER A 145 20.50 -80.10 -51.07
N VAL A 146 21.75 -79.66 -50.93
CA VAL A 146 22.57 -79.20 -52.05
C VAL A 146 23.07 -80.45 -52.77
N ASN A 147 22.43 -80.83 -53.88
CA ASN A 147 22.99 -81.82 -54.80
C ASN A 147 24.20 -81.17 -55.49
N ALA A 148 25.40 -81.60 -55.13
CA ALA A 148 26.63 -81.20 -55.79
C ALA A 148 26.77 -81.96 -57.13
N PRO A 149 27.13 -81.28 -58.24
CA PRO A 149 27.43 -81.92 -59.53
C PRO A 149 28.78 -82.64 -59.52
#